data_AF-U6MIG1-F1
#
_entry.id   AF-U6MIG1-F1
#
_cell.length_a   1.000
_cell.length_b   1.000
_cell.length_c   1.000
_cell.angle_alpha   90.00
_cell.angle_beta   90.00
_cell.angle_gamma   90.00
#
_symmetry.space_group_name_H-M   'P 1'
#
loop_
_entity.id
_entity.type
_entity.pdbx_description
1 polymer ?
#
loop_
_entity_poly.entity_id
_entity_poly.type
_entity_poly.pdbx_seq_one_letter_code
_entity_poly.pdbx_strand_id
1 'polypeptide(L)'
;MTRLREALGGAASPGAPQGPGNEQQQQQQQQQQQQQPGSCPQDFPWLQLWEVWQRGSMTPLSQGETWYVVNAGFLKALQQEATRLRASMSAEAAAQVLSGLEKFVALSKQQQQQQQQQQQQQHQQHQQLRIANAPLLSPDSIKNGFATKRSRLATGVEKQMGLAFQVCDSDTWTVMTAWVPYDIEVPRGVYRQGGRLHVEVQPLLLHAFRAVGSSSSCREAATEPVADFVATRSDALDLVIHKVKQQQQQQQQQQQQQQLTLLAFFCSPLVFAALSAV
;
A
#
# COMPACT_ATOMS: atom_id res chain seq x y z
N MET A 1 20.92 54.38 1.80
CA MET A 1 20.82 55.73 1.22
C MET A 1 21.52 55.73 -0.14
N THR A 2 20.94 56.44 -1.10
CA THR A 2 21.49 56.80 -2.44
C THR A 2 21.55 55.64 -3.45
N ARG A 3 20.58 55.39 -4.34
CA ARG A 3 19.94 56.13 -5.48
C ARG A 3 20.78 56.21 -6.77
N LEU A 4 20.13 55.74 -7.85
CA LEU A 4 20.00 56.29 -9.22
C LEU A 4 21.00 55.94 -10.34
N ARG A 5 20.49 55.18 -11.32
CA ARG A 5 20.39 55.53 -12.76
C ARG A 5 19.50 54.45 -13.44
N GLU A 6 18.30 54.76 -13.94
CA GLU A 6 17.97 55.40 -15.24
C GLU A 6 18.68 54.76 -16.45
N ALA A 7 18.07 54.51 -17.60
CA ALA A 7 16.68 54.52 -18.09
C ALA A 7 16.71 54.06 -19.58
N LEU A 8 15.55 53.66 -20.13
CA LEU A 8 15.18 53.63 -21.56
C LEU A 8 15.87 52.54 -22.43
N GLY A 9 15.24 51.80 -23.34
CA GLY A 9 13.92 51.83 -23.96
C GLY A 9 14.03 51.05 -25.29
N GLY A 10 12.99 50.30 -25.68
CA GLY A 10 12.90 49.59 -26.98
C GLY A 10 12.01 48.34 -26.87
N ALA A 11 10.69 48.44 -27.10
CA ALA A 11 10.00 48.39 -28.40
C ALA A 11 9.88 46.97 -29.00
N ALA A 12 8.74 46.33 -28.68
CA ALA A 12 7.89 45.44 -29.49
C ALA A 12 8.48 44.36 -30.43
N SER A 13 8.26 43.09 -30.10
CA SER A 13 7.24 42.26 -30.78
C SER A 13 7.09 40.86 -30.17
N PRO A 14 5.92 40.21 -30.34
CA PRO A 14 5.39 39.22 -29.42
C PRO A 14 5.79 37.80 -29.84
N GLY A 15 6.67 37.17 -29.05
CA GLY A 15 6.89 35.73 -29.12
C GLY A 15 5.91 35.00 -28.22
N ALA A 16 4.76 34.62 -28.78
CA ALA A 16 3.86 33.64 -28.15
C ALA A 16 4.61 32.31 -27.97
N PRO A 17 4.47 31.70 -26.78
CA PRO A 17 3.80 30.41 -26.77
C PRO A 17 2.81 30.35 -25.60
N GLN A 18 1.57 30.72 -25.87
CA GLN A 18 0.46 30.09 -25.17
C GLN A 18 0.15 28.78 -25.88
N GLY A 19 0.23 27.70 -25.12
CA GLY A 19 -0.39 26.44 -25.50
C GLY A 19 -0.73 25.52 -24.33
N PRO A 20 -1.48 25.95 -23.29
CA PRO A 20 -2.14 24.99 -22.38
C PRO A 20 -3.32 24.25 -23.05
N GLY A 21 -3.51 24.37 -24.37
CA GLY A 21 -4.68 23.85 -25.09
C GLY A 21 -4.63 22.36 -25.48
N ASN A 22 -3.47 21.71 -25.55
CA ASN A 22 -3.39 20.33 -26.04
C ASN A 22 -3.71 19.26 -24.98
N GLU A 23 -3.39 19.49 -23.70
CA GLU A 23 -3.67 18.50 -22.64
C GLU A 23 -5.16 18.48 -22.25
N GLN A 24 -5.83 19.64 -22.24
CA GLN A 24 -7.27 19.71 -21.99
C GLN A 24 -8.11 19.15 -23.16
N GLN A 25 -7.65 19.26 -24.40
CA GLN A 25 -8.35 18.65 -25.55
C GLN A 25 -8.08 17.14 -25.68
N GLN A 26 -6.90 16.63 -25.32
CA GLN A 26 -6.66 15.18 -25.29
C GLN A 26 -7.38 14.47 -24.14
N GLN A 27 -7.51 15.08 -22.96
CA GLN A 27 -8.36 14.53 -21.89
C GLN A 27 -9.86 14.57 -22.26
N GLN A 28 -10.32 15.58 -23.01
CA GLN A 28 -11.69 15.61 -23.54
C GLN A 28 -11.98 14.50 -24.56
N GLN A 29 -10.99 14.03 -25.32
CA GLN A 29 -11.14 12.88 -26.23
C GLN A 29 -11.14 11.52 -25.52
N GLN A 30 -10.44 11.36 -24.39
CA GLN A 30 -10.50 10.11 -23.60
C GLN A 30 -11.80 9.97 -22.80
N GLN A 31 -12.44 11.06 -22.36
CA GLN A 31 -13.76 10.99 -21.72
C GLN A 31 -14.90 10.70 -22.70
N GLN A 32 -14.78 11.01 -23.99
CA GLN A 32 -15.83 10.70 -24.96
C GLN A 32 -15.87 9.23 -25.41
N GLN A 33 -14.80 8.42 -25.25
CA GLN A 33 -14.85 6.98 -25.56
C GLN A 33 -15.39 6.09 -24.43
N GLN A 34 -15.74 6.65 -23.27
CA GLN A 34 -16.70 6.00 -22.34
C GLN A 34 -18.12 5.94 -22.93
N GLN A 35 -18.37 6.59 -24.07
CA GLN A 35 -19.58 6.40 -24.87
C GLN A 35 -19.40 5.23 -25.83
N GLN A 36 -19.70 4.00 -25.39
CA GLN A 36 -20.40 3.10 -26.31
C GLN A 36 -21.91 3.37 -26.19
N PRO A 37 -22.57 3.79 -27.28
CA PRO A 37 -23.99 4.09 -27.27
C PRO A 37 -24.80 2.80 -27.48
N GLY A 38 -25.70 2.45 -26.55
CA GLY A 38 -26.87 1.65 -26.91
C GLY A 38 -27.45 0.61 -25.94
N SER A 39 -26.99 0.43 -24.71
CA SER A 39 -27.54 -0.66 -23.86
C SER A 39 -27.75 -0.26 -22.40
N CYS A 40 -28.99 0.14 -22.07
CA CYS A 40 -29.51 0.42 -20.73
C CYS A 40 -28.67 1.41 -19.88
N PRO A 41 -29.25 2.06 -18.85
CA PRO A 41 -28.41 2.73 -17.86
C PRO A 41 -27.41 1.70 -17.32
N GLN A 42 -26.12 1.95 -17.54
CA GLN A 42 -25.05 1.09 -17.04
C GLN A 42 -25.04 1.19 -15.52
N ASP A 43 -25.87 0.36 -14.89
CA ASP A 43 -25.73 0.09 -13.47
C ASP A 43 -24.31 -0.42 -13.23
N PHE A 44 -23.68 0.10 -12.18
CA PHE A 44 -22.36 -0.32 -11.76
C PHE A 44 -22.30 -1.86 -11.66
N PRO A 45 -21.19 -2.52 -12.04
CA PRO A 45 -21.13 -3.98 -12.25
C PRO A 45 -21.06 -4.79 -10.95
N TRP A 46 -21.94 -4.48 -9.98
CA TRP A 46 -22.01 -5.11 -8.66
C TRP A 46 -22.16 -6.62 -8.75
N LEU A 47 -23.00 -7.11 -9.68
CA LEU A 47 -23.27 -8.54 -9.84
C LEU A 47 -22.02 -9.29 -10.34
N GLN A 48 -21.32 -8.73 -11.33
CA GLN A 48 -20.09 -9.32 -11.86
C GLN A 48 -18.96 -9.27 -10.82
N LEU A 49 -18.79 -8.14 -10.12
CA LEU A 49 -17.79 -8.01 -9.05
C LEU A 49 -18.02 -9.02 -7.93
N TRP A 50 -19.27 -9.24 -7.54
CA TRP A 50 -19.61 -10.25 -6.55
C TRP A 50 -19.25 -11.67 -7.03
N GLU A 51 -19.54 -12.03 -8.28
CA GLU A 51 -19.14 -13.37 -8.77
C GLU A 51 -17.63 -13.53 -8.94
N VAL A 52 -16.91 -12.47 -9.34
CA VAL A 52 -15.44 -12.51 -9.34
C VAL A 52 -14.90 -12.71 -7.92
N TRP A 53 -15.50 -12.05 -6.92
CA TRP A 53 -15.14 -12.26 -5.52
C TRP A 53 -15.37 -13.71 -5.08
N GLN A 54 -16.56 -14.27 -5.35
CA GLN A 54 -16.89 -15.66 -4.96
C GLN A 54 -15.94 -16.69 -5.57
N ARG A 55 -15.53 -16.49 -6.83
CA ARG A 55 -14.55 -17.36 -7.50
C ARG A 55 -13.16 -17.21 -6.88
N GLY A 56 -12.69 -15.97 -6.71
CA GLY A 56 -11.35 -15.68 -6.20
C GLY A 56 -11.14 -16.06 -4.74
N SER A 57 -12.18 -15.98 -3.89
CA SER A 57 -12.07 -16.41 -2.49
C SER A 57 -11.88 -17.92 -2.34
N MET A 58 -12.12 -18.70 -3.41
CA MET A 58 -12.01 -20.16 -3.45
C MET A 58 -10.81 -20.66 -4.27
N THR A 59 -10.00 -19.76 -4.83
CA THR A 59 -8.81 -20.13 -5.61
C THR A 59 -7.83 -20.93 -4.74
N PRO A 60 -7.36 -22.11 -5.19
CA PRO A 60 -6.34 -22.87 -4.47
C PRO A 60 -5.08 -22.03 -4.26
N LEU A 61 -4.49 -22.11 -3.07
CA LEU A 61 -3.26 -21.38 -2.76
C LEU A 61 -2.06 -21.97 -3.50
N SER A 62 -1.19 -21.13 -4.08
CA SER A 62 0.15 -21.54 -4.52
C SER A 62 1.25 -20.87 -3.69
N GLN A 63 2.38 -21.56 -3.52
CA GLN A 63 3.50 -21.05 -2.74
C GLN A 63 4.12 -19.81 -3.41
N GLY A 64 4.36 -18.76 -2.63
CA GLY A 64 5.00 -17.52 -3.11
C GLY A 64 4.02 -16.49 -3.72
N GLU A 65 2.75 -16.85 -3.90
CA GLU A 65 1.73 -15.91 -4.37
C GLU A 65 1.49 -14.75 -3.40
N THR A 66 0.93 -13.68 -3.95
CA THR A 66 0.42 -12.55 -3.19
C THR A 66 -1.10 -12.64 -3.11
N TRP A 67 -1.60 -12.54 -1.89
CA TRP A 67 -3.03 -12.48 -1.57
C TRP A 67 -3.34 -11.14 -0.91
N TYR A 68 -4.59 -10.70 -0.97
CA TYR A 68 -4.99 -9.36 -0.56
C TYR A 68 -6.05 -9.40 0.52
N VAL A 69 -5.87 -8.61 1.57
CA VAL A 69 -6.87 -8.44 2.63
C VAL A 69 -7.96 -7.48 2.16
N VAL A 70 -9.22 -7.88 2.33
CA VAL A 70 -10.40 -7.08 2.02
C VAL A 70 -11.30 -6.98 3.24
N ASN A 71 -11.64 -5.75 3.62
CA ASN A 71 -12.56 -5.46 4.72
C ASN A 71 -13.92 -6.14 4.54
N ALA A 72 -14.39 -6.84 5.59
CA ALA A 72 -15.65 -7.58 5.53
C ALA A 72 -16.90 -6.68 5.49
N GLY A 73 -16.83 -5.45 5.99
CA GLY A 73 -17.89 -4.46 5.86
C GLY A 73 -18.14 -4.09 4.40
N PHE A 74 -17.07 -3.87 3.64
CA PHE A 74 -17.15 -3.69 2.19
C PHE A 74 -17.80 -4.91 1.50
N LEU A 75 -17.35 -6.12 1.83
CA LEU A 75 -17.86 -7.36 1.21
C LEU A 75 -19.35 -7.59 1.49
N LYS A 76 -19.82 -7.28 2.71
CA LYS A 76 -21.23 -7.34 3.08
C LYS A 76 -22.08 -6.39 2.24
N ALA A 77 -21.60 -5.16 2.05
CA ALA A 77 -22.31 -4.18 1.25
C ALA A 77 -22.28 -4.53 -0.26
N LEU A 78 -21.16 -5.05 -0.77
CA LEU A 78 -21.08 -5.58 -2.14
C LEU A 78 -22.09 -6.72 -2.36
N GLN A 79 -22.19 -7.64 -1.40
CA GLN A 79 -23.17 -8.74 -1.45
C GLN A 79 -24.61 -8.21 -1.44
N GLN A 80 -24.91 -7.20 -0.62
CA GLN A 80 -26.24 -6.59 -0.53
C GLN A 80 -26.64 -5.95 -1.86
N GLU A 81 -25.75 -5.18 -2.49
CA GLU A 81 -26.01 -4.57 -3.80
C GLU A 81 -26.19 -5.63 -4.90
N ALA A 82 -25.34 -6.65 -4.93
CA ALA A 82 -25.48 -7.74 -5.90
C ALA A 82 -26.82 -8.51 -5.70
N THR A 83 -27.23 -8.73 -4.46
CA THR A 83 -28.51 -9.39 -4.13
C THR A 83 -29.70 -8.51 -4.53
N ARG A 84 -29.65 -7.22 -4.23
CA ARG A 84 -30.69 -6.24 -4.60
C ARG A 84 -30.89 -6.20 -6.12
N LEU A 85 -29.79 -6.12 -6.88
CA LEU A 85 -29.84 -6.13 -8.34
C LEU A 85 -30.38 -7.44 -8.89
N ARG A 86 -29.89 -8.58 -8.39
CA ARG A 86 -30.38 -9.90 -8.80
C ARG A 86 -31.88 -10.05 -8.54
N ALA A 87 -32.40 -9.50 -7.44
CA ALA A 87 -33.83 -9.52 -7.12
C ALA A 87 -34.68 -8.61 -8.02
N SER A 88 -34.12 -7.52 -8.55
CA SER A 88 -34.80 -6.63 -9.50
C SER A 88 -34.74 -7.12 -10.95
N MET A 89 -33.92 -8.13 -11.25
CA MET A 89 -33.70 -8.65 -12.60
C MET A 89 -34.40 -9.98 -12.81
N SER A 90 -34.76 -10.28 -14.06
CA SER A 90 -35.17 -11.64 -14.42
C SER A 90 -33.98 -12.59 -14.37
N ALA A 91 -34.24 -13.89 -14.16
CA ALA A 91 -33.20 -14.92 -14.16
C ALA A 91 -32.41 -14.95 -15.49
N GLU A 92 -33.09 -14.75 -16.62
CA GLU A 92 -32.48 -14.69 -17.95
C GLU A 92 -31.58 -13.46 -18.12
N ALA A 93 -32.01 -12.29 -17.64
CA ALA A 93 -31.18 -11.09 -17.66
C ALA A 93 -29.94 -11.23 -16.78
N ALA A 94 -30.09 -11.81 -15.58
CA ALA A 94 -28.95 -12.09 -14.69
C ALA A 94 -27.96 -13.07 -15.33
N ALA A 95 -28.47 -14.15 -15.95
CA ALA A 95 -27.63 -15.11 -16.68
C ALA A 95 -26.89 -14.44 -17.85
N GLN A 96 -27.56 -13.58 -18.60
CA GLN A 96 -26.96 -12.83 -19.70
C GLN A 96 -25.82 -11.93 -19.21
N VAL A 97 -26.01 -11.22 -18.10
CA VAL A 97 -24.96 -10.40 -17.49
C VAL A 97 -23.76 -11.25 -17.05
N LEU A 98 -24.02 -12.39 -16.41
CA LEU A 98 -22.97 -13.29 -15.94
C LEU A 98 -22.25 -14.05 -17.06
N SER A 99 -22.88 -14.22 -18.22
CA SER A 99 -22.22 -14.80 -19.41
C SER A 99 -21.07 -13.92 -19.93
N GLY A 100 -21.10 -12.61 -19.62
CA GLY A 100 -20.07 -11.64 -19.99
C GLY A 100 -18.90 -11.54 -19.01
N LEU A 101 -18.81 -12.42 -18.00
CA LEU A 101 -17.85 -12.26 -16.90
C LEU A 101 -16.38 -12.26 -17.34
N GLU A 102 -16.01 -13.11 -18.31
CA GLU A 102 -14.63 -13.14 -18.82
C GLU A 102 -14.26 -11.84 -19.54
N LYS A 103 -15.19 -11.28 -20.33
CA LYS A 103 -15.00 -9.98 -20.99
C LYS A 103 -14.89 -8.86 -19.95
N PHE A 104 -15.68 -8.94 -18.88
CA PHE A 104 -15.61 -8.02 -17.76
C PHE A 104 -14.25 -8.07 -17.05
N VAL A 105 -13.72 -9.27 -16.77
CA VAL A 105 -12.39 -9.43 -16.16
C VAL A 105 -11.30 -8.86 -17.08
N ALA A 106 -11.34 -9.15 -18.37
CA ALA A 106 -10.39 -8.61 -19.34
C ALA A 106 -10.44 -7.07 -19.41
N LEU A 107 -11.64 -6.50 -19.46
CA LEU A 107 -11.86 -5.05 -19.43
C LEU A 107 -11.34 -4.43 -18.12
N SER A 108 -11.54 -5.09 -16.99
CA SER A 108 -11.06 -4.62 -15.68
C SER A 108 -9.53 -4.54 -15.65
N LYS A 109 -8.83 -5.56 -16.19
CA LYS A 109 -7.37 -5.56 -16.32
C LYS A 109 -6.88 -4.41 -17.21
N GLN A 110 -7.56 -4.15 -18.32
CA GLN A 110 -7.25 -3.01 -19.20
C GLN A 110 -7.46 -1.67 -18.49
N GLN A 111 -8.55 -1.52 -17.73
CA GLN A 111 -8.87 -0.30 -17.00
C GLN A 111 -7.85 0.00 -15.88
N GLN A 112 -7.40 -1.01 -15.15
CA GLN A 112 -6.39 -0.85 -14.11
C GLN A 112 -5.07 -0.29 -14.67
N GLN A 113 -4.64 -0.76 -15.85
CA GLN A 113 -3.43 -0.26 -16.52
C GLN A 113 -3.53 1.21 -16.90
N GLN A 114 -4.73 1.70 -17.22
CA GLN A 114 -4.96 3.11 -17.55
C GLN A 114 -4.99 3.99 -16.29
N GLN A 115 -5.55 3.52 -15.17
CA GLN A 115 -5.65 4.32 -13.93
C GLN A 115 -4.28 4.63 -13.31
N GLN A 116 -3.27 3.77 -13.46
CA GLN A 116 -1.92 4.05 -12.95
C GLN A 116 -1.28 5.30 -13.56
N GLN A 117 -1.77 5.80 -14.71
CA GLN A 117 -1.24 7.00 -15.36
C GLN A 117 -1.98 8.30 -15.00
N GLN A 118 -3.14 8.26 -14.33
CA GLN A 118 -4.01 9.44 -14.12
C GLN A 118 -4.25 9.83 -12.65
N GLN A 119 -3.48 9.30 -11.69
CA GLN A 119 -3.79 9.40 -10.26
C GLN A 119 -3.71 10.80 -9.59
N GLN A 120 -3.66 11.92 -10.32
CA GLN A 120 -3.57 13.26 -9.71
C GLN A 120 -4.83 14.14 -9.72
N GLN A 121 -5.97 13.79 -10.34
CA GLN A 121 -7.09 14.77 -10.44
C GLN A 121 -8.54 14.33 -10.16
N GLN A 122 -8.87 13.08 -9.83
CA GLN A 122 -10.27 12.71 -9.55
C GLN A 122 -10.50 12.21 -8.12
N HIS A 123 -10.92 13.10 -7.20
CA HIS A 123 -11.25 12.69 -5.83
C HIS A 123 -12.51 13.29 -5.21
N GLN A 124 -13.46 13.85 -5.97
CA GLN A 124 -14.50 14.66 -5.31
C GLN A 124 -15.99 14.36 -5.48
N GLN A 125 -16.48 13.31 -6.17
CA GLN A 125 -17.94 13.31 -6.39
C GLN A 125 -18.81 12.06 -6.29
N HIS A 126 -18.36 10.90 -5.81
CA HIS A 126 -19.33 9.83 -5.50
C HIS A 126 -19.04 9.15 -4.16
N GLN A 127 -20.03 9.15 -3.25
CA GLN A 127 -20.14 8.23 -2.11
C GLN A 127 -20.43 6.80 -2.60
N GLN A 128 -19.63 6.32 -3.55
CA GLN A 128 -19.66 4.94 -3.97
C GLN A 128 -18.97 4.08 -2.92
N LEU A 129 -19.42 2.83 -2.82
CA LEU A 129 -18.81 1.80 -2.02
C LEU A 129 -17.29 1.85 -2.17
N ARG A 130 -16.55 1.87 -1.06
CA ARG A 130 -15.07 1.96 -1.04
C ARG A 130 -14.50 0.79 -0.26
N ILE A 131 -13.40 0.23 -0.73
CA ILE A 131 -12.61 -0.74 0.04
C ILE A 131 -11.82 0.05 1.10
N ALA A 132 -12.25 -0.03 2.36
CA ALA A 132 -11.64 0.65 3.50
C ALA A 132 -10.87 -0.33 4.39
N ASN A 133 -9.60 -0.54 4.07
CA ASN A 133 -8.70 -1.45 4.77
C ASN A 133 -7.90 -0.78 5.89
N ALA A 134 -7.79 0.55 5.91
CA ALA A 134 -7.00 1.26 6.93
C ALA A 134 -7.41 0.92 8.38
N PRO A 135 -8.70 0.75 8.73
CA PRO A 135 -9.11 0.36 10.08
C PRO A 135 -8.61 -1.04 10.52
N LEU A 136 -8.16 -1.88 9.59
CA LEU A 136 -7.63 -3.22 9.89
C LEU A 136 -6.15 -3.21 10.29
N LEU A 137 -5.43 -2.13 9.97
CA LEU A 137 -3.99 -2.02 10.14
C LEU A 137 -3.60 -1.51 11.53
N SER A 138 -2.40 -1.91 11.99
CA SER A 138 -1.82 -1.30 13.18
C SER A 138 -1.46 0.18 12.93
N PRO A 139 -1.46 1.04 13.96
CA PRO A 139 -1.08 2.45 13.80
C PRO A 139 0.29 2.64 13.13
N ASP A 140 1.26 1.80 13.46
CA ASP A 140 2.60 1.85 12.84
C ASP A 140 2.60 1.49 11.36
N SER A 141 1.68 0.63 10.93
CA SER A 141 1.55 0.26 9.51
C SER A 141 0.90 1.36 8.68
N ILE A 142 0.06 2.20 9.28
CA ILE A 142 -0.65 3.30 8.60
C ILE A 142 0.29 4.48 8.34
N LYS A 143 1.26 4.74 9.23
CA LYS A 143 2.19 5.88 9.14
C LYS A 143 2.92 6.00 7.79
N ASN A 144 3.13 4.88 7.11
CA ASN A 144 3.86 4.85 5.83
C ASN A 144 2.98 5.19 4.62
N GLY A 145 1.65 5.28 4.77
CA GLY A 145 0.71 5.55 3.66
C GLY A 145 0.52 4.38 2.68
N PHE A 146 1.33 3.32 2.77
CA PHE A 146 1.19 2.09 2.02
C PHE A 146 1.48 0.89 2.92
N ALA A 147 0.84 -0.24 2.64
CA ALA A 147 1.11 -1.49 3.33
C ALA A 147 1.93 -2.44 2.46
N THR A 148 2.72 -3.28 3.13
CA THR A 148 3.56 -4.31 2.53
C THR A 148 3.17 -5.68 3.12
N LYS A 149 3.79 -6.75 2.61
CA LYS A 149 3.66 -8.09 3.21
C LYS A 149 4.11 -8.16 4.68
N ARG A 150 4.86 -7.15 5.14
CA ARG A 150 5.33 -7.01 6.53
C ARG A 150 4.47 -6.04 7.37
N SER A 151 3.50 -5.36 6.76
CA SER A 151 2.59 -4.49 7.51
C SER A 151 1.66 -5.32 8.38
N ARG A 152 1.59 -4.98 9.67
CA ARG A 152 0.83 -5.72 10.67
C ARG A 152 -0.64 -5.28 10.69
N LEU A 153 -1.53 -6.23 10.95
CA LEU A 153 -2.90 -5.89 11.32
C LEU A 153 -2.92 -5.36 12.76
N ALA A 154 -4.00 -4.67 13.14
CA ALA A 154 -4.24 -4.29 14.52
C ALA A 154 -4.39 -5.54 15.40
N THR A 155 -3.93 -5.46 16.65
CA THR A 155 -3.93 -6.60 17.58
C THR A 155 -5.32 -7.21 17.73
N GLY A 156 -5.41 -8.53 17.52
CA GLY A 156 -6.65 -9.30 17.61
C GLY A 156 -7.43 -9.37 16.30
N VAL A 157 -7.20 -8.44 15.35
CA VAL A 157 -7.84 -8.50 14.03
C VAL A 157 -7.39 -9.74 13.28
N GLU A 158 -6.15 -10.18 13.42
CA GLU A 158 -5.63 -11.38 12.75
C GLU A 158 -6.42 -12.67 13.04
N LYS A 159 -7.15 -12.70 14.16
CA LYS A 159 -8.01 -13.82 14.57
C LYS A 159 -9.44 -13.70 14.06
N GLN A 160 -9.78 -12.62 13.37
CA GLN A 160 -11.12 -12.29 12.89
C GLN A 160 -11.27 -12.48 11.36
N MET A 161 -10.49 -13.39 10.77
CA MET A 161 -10.68 -13.79 9.37
C MET A 161 -12.09 -14.38 9.20
N GLY A 162 -12.82 -13.93 8.18
CA GLY A 162 -14.24 -14.23 7.96
C GLY A 162 -15.22 -13.29 8.67
N LEU A 163 -14.77 -12.53 9.69
CA LEU A 163 -15.61 -11.61 10.45
C LEU A 163 -15.28 -10.14 10.15
N ALA A 164 -14.02 -9.76 10.32
CA ALA A 164 -13.53 -8.40 10.09
C ALA A 164 -12.94 -8.22 8.69
N PHE A 165 -12.36 -9.27 8.12
CA PHE A 165 -11.78 -9.26 6.79
C PHE A 165 -11.81 -10.65 6.15
N GLN A 166 -11.63 -10.70 4.84
CA GLN A 166 -11.36 -11.92 4.08
C GLN A 166 -10.15 -11.68 3.17
N VAL A 167 -9.71 -12.73 2.45
CA VAL A 167 -8.60 -12.62 1.52
C VAL A 167 -8.99 -13.11 0.12
N CYS A 168 -8.43 -12.50 -0.91
CA CYS A 168 -8.54 -12.95 -2.29
C CYS A 168 -7.18 -13.01 -2.97
N ASP A 169 -7.12 -13.70 -4.11
CA ASP A 169 -5.94 -13.72 -4.96
C ASP A 169 -5.70 -12.37 -5.68
N SER A 170 -4.57 -12.28 -6.36
CA SER A 170 -4.13 -11.06 -7.06
C SER A 170 -5.00 -10.69 -8.27
N ASP A 171 -5.60 -11.66 -8.95
CA ASP A 171 -6.45 -11.41 -10.11
C ASP A 171 -7.78 -10.80 -9.67
N THR A 172 -8.41 -11.35 -8.62
CA THR A 172 -9.63 -10.80 -8.03
C THR A 172 -9.39 -9.40 -7.45
N TRP A 173 -8.28 -9.17 -6.74
CA TRP A 173 -7.93 -7.84 -6.26
C TRP A 173 -7.79 -6.80 -7.39
N THR A 174 -7.14 -7.21 -8.49
CA THR A 174 -6.97 -6.37 -9.68
C THR A 174 -8.31 -5.97 -10.28
N VAL A 175 -9.24 -6.92 -10.41
CA VAL A 175 -10.58 -6.64 -10.92
C VAL A 175 -11.33 -5.70 -9.97
N MET A 176 -11.31 -5.95 -8.66
CA MET A 176 -12.01 -5.10 -7.70
C MET A 176 -11.52 -3.66 -7.72
N THR A 177 -10.21 -3.46 -7.70
CA THR A 177 -9.60 -2.12 -7.63
C THR A 177 -9.69 -1.34 -8.95
N ALA A 178 -9.98 -1.98 -10.07
CA ALA A 178 -10.29 -1.30 -11.33
C ALA A 178 -11.62 -0.51 -11.27
N TRP A 179 -12.59 -1.02 -10.51
CA TRP A 179 -13.95 -0.46 -10.43
C TRP A 179 -14.24 0.26 -9.11
N VAL A 180 -13.58 -0.16 -8.04
CA VAL A 180 -13.90 0.28 -6.69
C VAL A 180 -12.70 1.05 -6.11
N PRO A 181 -12.89 2.30 -5.66
CA PRO A 181 -11.83 3.03 -4.99
C PRO A 181 -11.44 2.33 -3.69
N TYR A 182 -10.17 2.44 -3.32
CA TYR A 182 -9.63 1.86 -2.10
C TYR A 182 -8.79 2.89 -1.33
N ASP A 183 -8.52 2.63 -0.06
CA ASP A 183 -7.63 3.47 0.77
C ASP A 183 -6.21 2.93 0.80
N ILE A 184 -6.04 1.65 1.11
CA ILE A 184 -4.74 1.00 1.26
C ILE A 184 -4.81 -0.45 0.80
N GLU A 185 -3.87 -0.81 -0.07
CA GLU A 185 -3.64 -2.19 -0.47
C GLU A 185 -2.88 -2.92 0.63
N VAL A 186 -3.37 -4.10 1.02
CA VAL A 186 -2.80 -4.89 2.13
C VAL A 186 -2.38 -6.27 1.61
N PRO A 187 -1.17 -6.39 1.03
CA PRO A 187 -0.69 -7.64 0.46
C PRO A 187 -0.24 -8.61 1.54
N ARG A 188 -0.38 -9.91 1.29
CA ARG A 188 -0.01 -11.05 2.13
C ARG A 188 0.69 -12.12 1.31
N GLY A 189 1.63 -12.83 1.94
CA GLY A 189 2.33 -13.95 1.30
C GLY A 189 1.67 -15.28 1.61
N VAL A 190 1.82 -16.25 0.72
CA VAL A 190 1.48 -17.65 1.01
C VAL A 190 2.73 -18.41 1.48
N TYR A 191 2.61 -19.13 2.60
CA TYR A 191 3.68 -19.96 3.17
C TYR A 191 3.19 -21.40 3.42
N ARG A 192 4.14 -22.32 3.56
CA ARG A 192 3.86 -23.73 3.85
C ARG A 192 4.06 -24.02 5.34
N GLN A 193 3.09 -24.68 5.97
CA GLN A 193 3.17 -25.15 7.35
C GLN A 193 2.54 -26.54 7.44
N GLY A 194 3.30 -27.53 7.93
CA GLY A 194 2.79 -28.90 8.10
C GLY A 194 2.25 -29.51 6.80
N GLY A 195 2.91 -29.24 5.67
CA GLY A 195 2.50 -29.72 4.34
C GLY A 195 1.34 -28.95 3.69
N ARG A 196 0.63 -28.09 4.43
CA ARG A 196 -0.46 -27.25 3.93
C ARG A 196 0.02 -25.84 3.61
N LEU A 197 -0.65 -25.19 2.66
CA LEU A 197 -0.41 -23.79 2.34
C LEU A 197 -1.37 -22.90 3.12
N HIS A 198 -0.87 -21.74 3.54
CA HIS A 198 -1.61 -20.76 4.33
C HIS A 198 -1.26 -19.34 3.86
N VAL A 199 -2.25 -18.45 3.86
CA VAL A 199 -2.01 -17.02 3.73
C VAL A 199 -1.49 -16.49 5.07
N GLU A 200 -0.31 -15.89 5.08
CA GLU A 200 0.29 -15.26 6.25
C GLU A 200 -0.41 -13.95 6.56
N VAL A 201 -1.56 -14.00 7.23
CA VAL A 201 -2.36 -12.82 7.60
C VAL A 201 -1.59 -11.86 8.51
N GLN A 202 -0.78 -12.39 9.42
CA GLN A 202 -0.05 -11.65 10.43
C GLN A 202 1.43 -12.04 10.40
N PRO A 203 2.32 -11.13 9.95
CA PRO A 203 3.75 -11.38 10.00
C PRO A 203 4.26 -11.38 11.44
N LEU A 204 5.42 -12.01 11.65
CA LEU A 204 6.05 -12.21 12.94
C LEU A 204 6.75 -10.93 13.39
N LEU A 205 6.45 -10.45 14.60
CA LEU A 205 7.27 -9.47 15.30
C LEU A 205 8.34 -10.23 16.07
N LEU A 206 9.60 -10.04 15.70
CA LEU A 206 10.75 -10.66 16.34
C LEU A 206 11.49 -9.62 17.18
N HIS A 207 11.82 -10.01 18.41
CA HIS A 207 12.63 -9.25 19.34
C HIS A 207 14.03 -9.88 19.37
N ALA A 208 15.04 -9.15 18.90
CA ALA A 208 16.42 -9.61 18.93
C ALA A 208 17.14 -9.12 20.19
N PHE A 209 17.85 -10.05 20.82
CA PHE A 209 18.66 -9.80 22.00
C PHE A 209 20.10 -10.25 21.75
N ARG A 210 21.05 -9.53 22.34
CA ARG A 210 22.47 -9.88 22.35
C ARG A 210 22.84 -10.37 23.74
N ALA A 211 23.60 -11.47 23.80
CA ALA A 211 24.19 -11.92 25.05
C ALA A 211 25.29 -10.95 25.49
N VAL A 212 25.25 -10.54 26.75
CA VAL A 212 26.22 -9.66 27.40
C VAL A 212 27.14 -10.52 28.27
N GLY A 213 28.42 -10.54 27.92
CA GLY A 213 29.46 -11.32 28.61
C GLY A 213 29.79 -12.66 27.94
N SER A 214 31.01 -13.13 28.18
CA SER A 214 31.48 -14.46 27.73
C SER A 214 31.20 -15.48 28.83
N SER A 215 30.00 -16.07 28.87
CA SER A 215 29.71 -17.13 29.83
C SER A 215 30.21 -18.48 29.29
N SER A 216 31.40 -18.90 29.70
CA SER A 216 31.88 -20.28 29.53
C SER A 216 31.19 -21.27 30.48
N SER A 217 30.37 -20.77 31.41
CA SER A 217 29.52 -21.58 32.29
C SER A 217 28.08 -21.57 31.78
N CYS A 218 27.39 -22.70 31.84
CA CYS A 218 26.01 -22.90 31.39
C CYS A 218 24.94 -22.11 32.18
N ARG A 219 25.31 -20.98 32.80
CA ARG A 219 24.37 -20.09 33.48
C ARG A 219 23.68 -19.18 32.48
N GLU A 220 22.47 -18.77 32.81
CA GLU A 220 21.69 -17.79 32.07
C GLU A 220 22.52 -16.51 31.87
N ALA A 221 22.89 -16.24 30.62
CA ALA A 221 23.65 -15.04 30.27
C ALA A 221 22.72 -13.82 30.34
N ALA A 222 23.23 -12.72 30.88
CA ALA A 222 22.52 -11.44 30.78
C ALA A 222 22.32 -11.09 29.30
N THR A 223 21.16 -10.54 28.95
CA THR A 223 20.85 -10.16 27.57
C THR A 223 20.51 -8.67 27.48
N GLU A 224 20.92 -8.05 26.37
CA GLU A 224 20.58 -6.66 26.02
C GLU A 224 19.68 -6.66 24.77
N PRO A 225 18.60 -5.85 24.74
CA PRO A 225 17.78 -5.72 23.54
C PRO A 225 18.59 -5.05 22.43
N VAL A 226 18.51 -5.60 21.22
CA VAL A 226 19.20 -5.08 20.03
C VAL A 226 18.21 -4.32 19.16
N ALA A 227 17.16 -5.00 18.70
CA ALA A 227 16.20 -4.44 17.77
C ALA A 227 14.92 -5.27 17.71
N ASP A 228 13.84 -4.61 17.33
CA ASP A 228 12.58 -5.25 16.94
C ASP A 228 12.43 -5.16 15.42
N PHE A 229 12.02 -6.26 14.79
CA PHE A 229 11.76 -6.24 13.35
C PHE A 229 10.67 -7.22 12.96
N VAL A 230 10.03 -6.92 11.82
CA VAL A 230 8.96 -7.75 11.28
C VAL A 230 9.50 -8.70 10.21
N ALA A 231 9.29 -9.99 10.43
CA ALA A 231 9.67 -11.08 9.53
C ALA A 231 8.43 -11.78 8.96
N THR A 232 8.54 -12.27 7.73
CA THR A 232 7.55 -13.20 7.16
C THR A 232 7.99 -14.63 7.46
N ARG A 233 7.06 -15.56 7.58
CA ARG A 233 7.36 -17.00 7.80
C ARG A 233 8.12 -17.64 6.64
N SER A 234 8.07 -17.03 5.47
CA SER A 234 8.84 -17.41 4.29
C SER A 234 10.26 -16.82 4.27
N ASP A 235 10.61 -15.92 5.20
CA ASP A 235 11.97 -15.38 5.26
C ASP A 235 12.97 -16.47 5.63
N ALA A 236 14.09 -16.53 4.90
CA ALA A 236 15.22 -17.36 5.28
C ALA A 236 15.83 -16.84 6.59
N LEU A 237 16.26 -17.76 7.46
CA LEU A 237 16.91 -17.41 8.73
C LEU A 237 18.16 -16.55 8.50
N ASP A 238 18.93 -16.81 7.44
CA ASP A 238 20.11 -16.01 7.09
C ASP A 238 19.77 -14.54 6.81
N LEU A 239 18.62 -14.28 6.18
CA LEU A 239 18.13 -12.91 5.94
C LEU A 239 17.80 -12.22 7.27
N VAL A 240 17.19 -12.95 8.19
CA VAL A 240 16.90 -12.46 9.55
C VAL A 240 18.18 -12.14 10.31
N ILE A 241 19.15 -13.06 10.32
CA ILE A 241 20.46 -12.87 10.96
C ILE A 241 21.18 -11.67 10.36
N HIS A 242 21.16 -11.53 9.02
CA HIS A 242 21.78 -10.41 8.34
C HIS A 242 21.18 -9.07 8.76
N LYS A 243 19.85 -8.96 8.85
CA LYS A 243 19.16 -7.75 9.34
C LYS A 243 19.54 -7.41 10.78
N VAL A 244 19.63 -8.40 11.66
CA VAL A 244 20.06 -8.18 13.06
C VAL A 244 21.50 -7.66 13.11
N LYS A 245 22.41 -8.27 12.35
CA LYS A 245 23.81 -7.80 12.26
C LYS A 245 23.90 -6.37 11.71
N GLN A 246 23.11 -6.05 10.69
CA GLN A 246 23.06 -4.71 10.10
C GLN A 246 22.59 -3.66 11.13
N GLN A 247 21.53 -3.95 11.89
CA GLN A 247 21.04 -3.07 12.95
C GLN A 247 22.08 -2.88 14.07
N GLN A 248 22.76 -3.95 14.45
CA GLN A 248 23.84 -3.89 15.43
C GLN A 248 24.99 -2.99 14.97
N GLN A 249 25.40 -3.09 13.69
CA GLN A 249 26.44 -2.23 13.12
C GLN A 249 26.03 -0.76 13.09
N GLN A 250 24.77 -0.45 12.77
CA GLN A 250 24.25 0.92 12.78
C GLN A 250 24.29 1.56 14.17
N GLN A 251 23.92 0.81 15.22
CA GLN A 251 24.00 1.31 16.60
C GLN A 251 25.45 1.62 17.03
N GLN A 252 26.41 0.76 16.66
CA GLN A 252 27.82 1.01 16.98
C GLN A 252 28.37 2.27 16.30
N GLN A 253 27.99 2.52 15.04
CA GLN A 253 28.40 3.74 14.33
C GLN A 253 27.79 5.00 14.96
N GLN A 254 26.52 4.95 15.38
CA GLN A 254 25.90 6.09 16.08
C GLN A 254 26.57 6.41 17.41
N GLN A 255 26.97 5.39 18.19
CA GLN A 255 27.70 5.61 19.44
C GLN A 255 29.07 6.25 19.19
N GLN A 256 29.81 5.81 18.16
CA GLN A 256 31.08 6.44 17.80
C GLN A 256 30.90 7.91 17.37
N GLN A 257 29.88 8.21 16.56
CA GLN A 257 29.59 9.60 16.19
C GLN A 257 29.20 10.46 17.39
N GLN A 258 28.42 9.94 18.33
CA GLN A 258 28.10 10.67 19.56
C GLN A 258 29.35 10.93 20.41
N GLN A 259 30.25 9.94 20.54
CA GLN A 259 31.53 10.15 21.24
C GLN A 259 32.39 11.20 20.55
N LEU A 260 32.52 11.15 19.23
CA LEU A 260 33.24 12.15 18.45
C LEU A 260 32.60 13.55 18.56
N THR A 261 31.27 13.61 18.61
CA THR A 261 30.52 14.87 18.77
C THR A 261 30.73 15.46 20.16
N LEU A 262 30.70 14.62 21.20
CA LEU A 262 31.03 15.03 22.57
C LEU A 262 32.48 15.50 22.69
N LEU A 263 33.43 14.77 22.11
CA LEU A 263 34.85 15.18 22.08
C LEU A 263 35.02 16.52 21.34
N ALA A 264 34.37 16.72 20.20
CA ALA A 264 34.40 17.99 19.48
C ALA A 264 33.82 19.15 20.30
N PHE A 265 32.75 18.90 21.08
CA PHE A 265 32.15 19.89 21.97
C PHE A 265 33.07 20.26 23.13
N PHE A 266 33.76 19.30 23.75
CA PHE A 266 34.72 19.54 24.83
C PHE A 266 36.05 20.14 24.36
N CYS A 267 36.46 19.93 23.10
CA CYS A 267 37.67 20.53 22.54
C CYS A 267 37.45 21.96 21.98
N SER A 268 36.22 22.37 21.71
CA SER A 268 35.88 23.71 21.19
C SER A 268 35.98 24.92 22.16
N PRO A 269 35.97 24.81 23.50
CA PRO A 269 36.11 25.97 24.39
C PRO A 269 37.46 26.68 24.27
N LEU A 270 38.51 25.95 23.86
CA LEU A 270 39.84 26.53 23.62
C LEU A 270 39.90 27.37 22.34
N VAL A 271 39.02 27.12 21.37
CA VAL A 271 38.95 27.91 20.13
C VAL A 271 38.13 29.19 20.34
N PHE A 272 37.06 29.15 21.14
CA PHE A 272 36.28 30.35 21.46
C PHE A 272 37.01 31.32 22.41
N ALA A 273 37.78 30.83 23.38
CA ALA A 273 38.58 31.69 24.27
C ALA A 273 39.72 32.43 23.54
N ALA A 274 40.26 31.87 22.45
CA ALA A 274 41.32 32.50 21.65
C ALA A 274 40.79 33.59 20.69
N LEU A 275 39.51 33.57 20.33
CA LEU A 275 38.89 34.56 19.42
C LEU A 275 38.24 35.75 20.15
N SER A 276 38.01 35.67 21.46
CA SER A 276 37.52 36.81 22.28
C SER A 276 38.63 37.67 22.89
N ALA A 277 39.90 37.37 22.58
CA ALA A 277 41.07 38.12 23.06
C ALA A 277 41.73 39.00 21.96
N VAL A 278 41.02 39.26 20.85
CA VAL A 278 41.40 40.20 19.78
C VAL A 278 40.31 41.25 19.67
#